data_AF-A0A636CXA0-F1
#
_entry.id   AF-A0A636CXA0-F1
#
_cell.length_a   1.000
_cell.length_b   1.000
_cell.length_c   1.000
_cell.angle_alpha   90.00
_cell.angle_beta   90.00
_cell.angle_gamma   90.00
#
_symmetry.space_group_name_H-M   'P 1'
#
loop_
_entity.id
_entity.type
_entity.pdbx_description
1 polymer ?
#
loop_
_entity_poly.entity_id
_entity_poly.type
_entity_poly.pdbx_seq_one_letter_code
_entity_poly.pdbx_strand_id
1 'polypeptide(L)'
;MKTYAIITIILSTFLLTACNFEPSEKDIYNAFKSVVDRSNASMKALNSSIPEKDLLRIDYVKKLSCTEEANNVYNCIVDASISNMKQTKPVKLVKADSVWKEVQ
;
A
#
# COMPACT_ATOMS: atom_id res chain seq x y z
N MET A 1 -24.31 24.02 -50.66
CA MET A 1 -24.29 24.02 -49.18
C MET A 1 -25.32 23.03 -48.66
N LYS A 2 -24.90 22.03 -47.89
CA LYS A 2 -25.59 21.45 -46.72
C LYS A 2 -24.82 20.20 -46.27
N THR A 3 -23.86 20.45 -45.38
CA THR A 3 -23.13 19.47 -44.59
C THR A 3 -24.07 18.91 -43.53
N TYR A 4 -24.35 17.61 -43.56
CA TYR A 4 -24.83 16.90 -42.37
C TYR A 4 -23.71 15.96 -41.95
N ALA A 5 -22.73 16.54 -41.25
CA ALA A 5 -21.78 15.78 -40.47
C ALA A 5 -22.54 15.21 -39.27
N ILE A 6 -22.89 13.92 -39.35
CA ILE A 6 -23.51 13.19 -38.25
C ILE A 6 -22.40 12.95 -37.23
N ILE A 7 -22.36 13.79 -36.21
CA ILE A 7 -21.44 13.68 -35.08
C ILE A 7 -21.98 12.55 -34.19
N THR A 8 -21.43 11.35 -34.37
CA THR A 8 -21.61 10.24 -33.42
C THR A 8 -20.83 10.57 -32.15
N ILE A 9 -21.51 11.22 -31.20
CA ILE A 9 -21.04 11.38 -29.83
C ILE A 9 -21.08 9.99 -29.18
N ILE A 10 -19.97 9.25 -29.28
CA ILE A 10 -19.75 8.08 -28.45
C ILE A 10 -19.46 8.62 -27.05
N LEU A 11 -20.54 8.81 -26.29
CA LEU A 11 -20.50 9.02 -24.86
C LEU A 11 -19.97 7.73 -24.24
N SER A 12 -18.65 7.57 -24.20
CA SER A 12 -18.03 6.57 -23.34
C SER A 12 -18.38 6.99 -21.93
N THR A 13 -19.44 6.40 -21.40
CA THR A 13 -19.72 6.40 -19.96
C THR A 13 -18.44 5.92 -19.32
N PHE A 14 -17.73 6.87 -18.69
CA PHE A 14 -16.65 6.62 -17.77
C PHE A 14 -17.27 5.75 -16.67
N LEU A 15 -17.24 4.43 -16.86
CA LEU A 15 -17.49 3.48 -15.81
C LEU A 15 -16.33 3.72 -14.86
N LEU A 16 -16.55 4.59 -13.88
CA LEU A 16 -15.81 4.67 -12.63
C LEU A 16 -16.05 3.36 -11.87
N THR A 17 -15.73 2.21 -12.48
CA THR A 17 -15.26 1.08 -11.70
C THR A 17 -14.07 1.68 -10.97
N ALA A 18 -14.25 1.97 -9.69
CA ALA A 18 -13.12 2.22 -8.82
C ALA A 18 -12.25 0.98 -8.99
N CYS A 19 -11.24 1.09 -9.85
CA CYS A 19 -10.28 0.02 -10.01
C CYS A 19 -9.50 0.02 -8.70
N ASN A 20 -10.05 -0.70 -7.72
CA ASN A 20 -9.31 -1.13 -6.56
C ASN A 20 -8.33 -2.16 -7.11
N PHE A 21 -7.28 -1.67 -7.76
CA PHE A 21 -6.15 -2.49 -8.13
C PHE A 21 -5.53 -3.01 -6.83
N GLU A 22 -5.10 -4.26 -6.86
CA GLU A 22 -4.30 -4.83 -5.79
C GLU A 22 -3.14 -3.90 -5.38
N PRO A 23 -2.72 -3.91 -4.11
CA PRO A 23 -1.63 -3.08 -3.67
C PRO A 23 -0.35 -3.43 -4.44
N SER A 24 0.32 -2.39 -4.94
CA SER A 24 1.64 -2.52 -5.54
C SER A 24 2.71 -2.78 -4.46
N GLU A 25 3.89 -3.25 -4.83
CA GLU A 25 5.01 -3.38 -3.89
C GLU A 25 5.34 -2.05 -3.19
N LYS A 26 5.22 -0.93 -3.91
CA LYS A 26 5.39 0.42 -3.36
C LYS A 26 4.32 0.75 -2.32
N ASP A 27 3.07 0.35 -2.55
CA ASP A 27 2.00 0.53 -1.59
C ASP A 27 2.26 -0.26 -0.31
N ILE A 28 2.71 -1.51 -0.44
CA ILE A 28 3.08 -2.37 0.69
C ILE A 28 4.27 -1.75 1.45
N TYR A 29 5.29 -1.27 0.74
CA TYR A 29 6.43 -0.58 1.34
C TYR A 29 5.97 0.64 2.15
N ASN A 30 5.07 1.46 1.61
CA ASN A 30 4.55 2.63 2.32
C ASN A 30 3.72 2.26 3.55
N ALA A 31 2.94 1.17 3.49
CA ALA A 31 2.21 0.65 4.64
C ALA A 31 3.18 0.23 5.76
N PHE A 32 4.23 -0.52 5.42
CA PHE A 32 5.30 -0.90 6.35
C PHE A 32 6.02 0.33 6.91
N LYS A 33 6.32 1.31 6.04
CA LYS A 33 6.99 2.55 6.45
C LYS A 33 6.18 3.30 7.49
N SER A 34 4.85 3.37 7.33
CA SER A 34 3.98 4.01 8.32
C SER A 34 4.07 3.35 9.70
N VAL A 35 4.13 2.01 9.76
CA VAL A 35 4.26 1.25 11.01
C VAL A 35 5.64 1.45 11.64
N VAL A 36 6.70 1.42 10.83
CA VAL A 36 8.08 1.65 11.27
C VAL A 36 8.26 3.08 11.79
N ASP A 37 7.78 4.08 11.05
CA ASP A 37 7.85 5.49 11.45
C ASP A 37 7.11 5.71 12.77
N ARG A 38 5.91 5.13 12.94
CA ARG A 38 5.14 5.19 14.19
C ARG A 38 5.89 4.55 15.35
N SER A 39 6.46 3.37 15.12
CA SER A 39 7.25 2.66 16.14
C SER A 39 8.48 3.45 16.56
N ASN A 40 9.21 4.02 15.59
CA ASN A 40 10.36 4.89 15.84
C ASN A 40 9.99 6.17 16.59
N ALA A 41 8.87 6.80 16.23
CA ALA A 41 8.34 7.96 16.94
C ALA A 41 7.98 7.61 18.40
N SER A 42 7.32 6.48 18.63
CA SER A 42 7.01 5.98 19.98
C SER A 42 8.27 5.72 20.80
N MET A 43 9.30 5.10 20.21
CA MET A 43 10.59 4.89 20.88
C MET A 43 11.25 6.21 21.28
N LYS A 44 11.30 7.18 20.36
CA LYS A 44 11.84 8.52 20.65
C LYS A 44 11.03 9.29 21.69
N ALA A 45 9.71 9.09 21.74
CA ALA A 45 8.86 9.69 22.76
C ALA A 45 9.15 9.13 24.16
N LEU A 46 9.54 7.85 24.27
CA LEU A 46 9.93 7.22 25.53
C LEU A 46 11.37 7.57 25.94
N ASN A 47 12.28 7.67 24.96
CA ASN A 47 13.66 8.06 25.19
C ASN A 47 14.18 8.86 23.97
N SER A 48 14.26 10.18 24.11
CA SER A 48 14.70 11.08 23.05
C SER A 48 16.18 10.93 22.68
N SER A 49 16.98 10.30 23.55
CA SER A 49 18.41 10.08 23.33
C SER A 49 18.73 8.82 22.54
N ILE A 50 17.72 8.05 22.09
CA ILE A 50 17.93 6.89 21.22
C ILE A 50 18.61 7.36 19.93
N PRO A 51 19.80 6.83 19.60
CA PRO A 51 20.51 7.22 18.39
C PRO A 51 19.83 6.62 17.15
N GLU A 52 19.98 7.28 16.00
CA GLU A 52 19.29 6.86 14.77
C GLU A 52 19.64 5.44 14.31
N LYS A 53 20.86 4.97 14.60
CA LYS A 53 21.30 3.61 14.28
C LYS A 53 20.49 2.50 14.97
N ASP A 54 19.82 2.83 16.09
CA ASP A 54 19.04 1.88 16.89
C ASP A 54 17.55 1.95 16.56
N LEU A 55 17.15 2.80 15.61
CA LEU A 55 15.79 2.87 15.09
C LEU A 55 15.53 1.73 14.10
N LEU A 56 14.26 1.34 13.98
CA LEU A 56 13.82 0.38 12.98
C LEU A 56 14.01 0.95 11.58
N ARG A 57 14.53 0.14 10.66
CA ARG A 57 14.73 0.51 9.26
C ARG A 57 14.21 -0.59 8.36
N ILE A 58 13.51 -0.23 7.30
CA ILE A 58 13.13 -1.17 6.25
C ILE A 58 14.34 -1.37 5.33
N ASP A 59 14.83 -2.60 5.23
CA ASP A 59 15.90 -2.96 4.30
C ASP A 59 15.32 -3.25 2.91
N TYR A 60 14.25 -4.05 2.86
CA TYR A 60 13.48 -4.31 1.65
C TYR A 60 12.06 -4.75 1.98
N VAL A 61 11.18 -4.61 0.98
CA VAL A 61 9.84 -5.19 0.93
C VAL A 61 9.67 -5.76 -0.46
N LYS A 62 9.26 -7.02 -0.54
CA LYS A 62 9.01 -7.72 -1.79
C LYS A 62 7.62 -8.34 -1.78
N LYS A 63 6.82 -7.98 -2.77
CA LYS A 63 5.52 -8.61 -3.00
C LYS A 63 5.74 -9.98 -3.66
N LEU A 64 5.25 -11.05 -3.05
CA LEU A 64 5.26 -12.39 -3.65
C LEU A 64 3.94 -12.71 -4.35
N SER A 65 2.82 -12.43 -3.69
CA SER A 65 1.48 -12.57 -4.25
C SER A 65 0.49 -11.69 -3.47
N CYS A 66 -0.64 -11.37 -4.08
CA CYS A 66 -1.79 -10.79 -3.38
C CYS A 66 -3.07 -11.44 -3.92
N THR A 67 -4.00 -11.71 -3.02
CA THR A 67 -5.33 -12.20 -3.36
C THR A 67 -6.35 -11.31 -2.68
N GLU A 68 -7.38 -10.89 -3.42
CA GLU A 68 -8.51 -10.19 -2.82
C GLU A 68 -9.32 -11.15 -1.96
N GLU A 69 -9.63 -10.72 -0.74
CA GLU A 69 -10.59 -11.39 0.15
C GLU A 69 -11.98 -10.74 -0.05
N ALA A 70 -12.49 -10.03 0.95
CA ALA A 70 -13.77 -9.32 0.90
C ALA A 70 -13.60 -7.84 1.24
N ASN A 71 -14.52 -6.98 0.81
CA ASN A 71 -14.55 -5.55 1.15
C ASN A 71 -13.25 -4.79 0.79
N ASN A 72 -12.60 -5.12 -0.34
CA ASN A 72 -11.32 -4.54 -0.77
C ASN A 72 -10.16 -4.79 0.22
N VAL A 73 -10.26 -5.85 1.02
CA VAL A 73 -9.14 -6.37 1.80
C VAL A 73 -8.34 -7.32 0.92
N TYR A 74 -7.04 -7.09 0.81
CA TYR A 74 -6.11 -7.92 0.07
C TYR A 74 -5.20 -8.66 1.05
N ASN A 75 -5.10 -9.97 0.90
CA ASN A 75 -4.15 -10.79 1.62
C ASN A 75 -2.91 -10.98 0.75
N CYS A 76 -1.82 -10.31 1.14
CA CYS A 76 -0.57 -10.30 0.39
C CYS A 76 0.50 -11.12 1.10
N ILE A 77 1.12 -12.06 0.39
CA ILE A 77 2.33 -12.71 0.88
C ILE A 77 3.49 -11.77 0.60
N VAL A 78 4.11 -11.28 1.68
CA VAL A 78 5.18 -10.28 1.64
C VAL A 78 6.44 -10.89 2.23
N ASP A 79 7.55 -10.81 1.50
CA ASP A 79 8.89 -11.05 2.01
C ASP A 79 9.52 -9.69 2.32
N ALA A 80 9.84 -9.44 3.59
CA ALA A 80 10.38 -8.16 4.03
C ALA A 80 11.52 -8.36 5.02
N SER A 81 12.42 -7.37 5.08
CA SER A 81 13.45 -7.27 6.10
C SER A 81 13.36 -5.92 6.79
N ILE A 82 13.27 -5.95 8.12
CA ILE A 82 13.30 -4.77 8.97
C ILE A 82 14.47 -4.93 9.94
N SER A 83 15.44 -4.03 9.88
CA SER A 83 16.65 -4.05 10.71
C SER A 83 17.35 -5.42 10.70
N ASN A 84 17.56 -5.97 9.50
CA ASN A 84 18.14 -7.30 9.22
C ASN A 84 17.30 -8.50 9.67
N MET A 85 16.08 -8.28 10.17
CA MET A 85 15.14 -9.35 10.48
C MET A 85 14.28 -9.66 9.27
N LYS A 86 14.59 -10.75 8.58
CA LYS A 86 13.85 -11.23 7.41
C LYS A 86 12.64 -12.06 7.83
N GLN A 87 11.48 -11.80 7.23
CA GLN A 87 10.28 -12.58 7.40
C GLN A 87 9.47 -12.61 6.10
N THR A 88 8.93 -13.79 5.78
CA THR A 88 7.90 -13.96 4.75
C THR A 88 6.58 -14.32 5.42
N LYS A 89 5.59 -13.44 5.33
CA LYS A 89 4.30 -13.61 6.01
C LYS A 89 3.13 -13.07 5.18
N PRO A 90 1.92 -13.61 5.37
CA PRO A 90 0.70 -12.98 4.88
C PRO A 90 0.45 -11.68 5.65
N VAL A 91 0.09 -10.62 4.93
CA VAL A 91 -0.26 -9.31 5.46
C VAL A 91 -1.59 -8.90 4.83
N LYS A 92 -2.58 -8.59 5.66
CA LYS A 92 -3.86 -8.08 5.16
C LYS A 92 -3.80 -6.57 5.03
N LEU A 93 -4.18 -6.07 3.86
CA LEU A 93 -4.12 -4.67 3.50
C LEU A 93 -5.48 -4.19 3.02
N VAL A 94 -5.91 -3.04 3.51
CA VAL A 94 -7.12 -2.36 3.04
C VAL A 94 -6.76 -0.96 2.57
N LYS A 95 -7.41 -0.51 1.50
CA LYS A 95 -7.26 0.86 0.99
C LYS A 95 -8.28 1.76 1.69
N ALA A 96 -7.80 2.69 2.50
CA ALA A 96 -8.61 3.71 3.17
C ALA A 96 -8.08 5.09 2.79
N ASP A 97 -8.96 5.98 2.30
CA ASP A 97 -8.60 7.34 1.87
C ASP A 97 -7.44 7.38 0.86
N SER A 98 -7.43 6.44 -0.08
CA SER A 98 -6.36 6.23 -1.07
C SER A 98 -5.00 5.78 -0.50
N VAL A 99 -4.92 5.45 0.80
CA VAL A 99 -3.72 4.94 1.47
C VAL A 99 -3.93 3.50 1.89
N TRP A 100 -2.95 2.63 1.62
CA TRP A 100 -2.97 1.25 2.07
C TRP A 100 -2.53 1.15 3.53
N LYS A 101 -3.30 0.41 4.32
CA LYS A 101 -3.05 0.19 5.75
C LYS A 101 -3.12 -1.30 6.05
N GLU A 102 -2.22 -1.76 6.91
CA GLU A 102 -2.29 -3.09 7.50
C GLU A 102 -3.52 -3.18 8.41
N VAL A 103 -4.26 -4.28 8.26
CA VAL A 103 -5.36 -4.69 9.15
C VAL A 103 -4.98 -6.02 9.78
N GLN A 104 -5.02 -6.10 11.11
CA GLN A 104 -4.78 -7.33 11.87
C GLN A 104 -6.03 -8.21 11.90
#